data_AF-A0A838FDH0-F1
#
_entry.id   AF-A0A838FDH0-F1
#
_cell.length_a   1.000
_cell.length_b   1.000
_cell.length_c   1.000
_cell.angle_alpha   90.00
_cell.angle_beta   90.00
_cell.angle_gamma   90.00
#
_symmetry.space_group_name_H-M   'P 1'
#
loop_
_entity.id
_entity.type
_entity.pdbx_description
1 polymer ?
#
loop_
_entity_poly.entity_id
_entity_poly.type
_entity_poly.pdbx_seq_one_letter_code
_entity_poly.pdbx_strand_id
1 'polypeptide(L)'
;MESLRKKGEVFASKMTSDETRARVRTSTQRAGNFIGDVLRAFGKFIAAIFGLAITAGSIAVLVGLTIAIFSGIGVFKFAVPHAVTNMVLTDSQLYWLVAGGILAIGIPFTLLLLNGLKILFKVKLNLRMIGAVMGGLWLVGIVICIITGMGIASEYKRSATVKEISTLIPMASERIYIRALQGAYDEQDSHNDFFDDLFLLDDEADSVQNRMVRLDIEQSENDSMYLVAIHYSRGKSYEHAKELAAEINYSYSVTDSVMVLPNYFHLSTASKYRGQNVKLILKLPTGKAMILDKSLGGMLDDVDNISDTYDWDMLGHEWKMTSEGLECQNCSDEPKRRTFRKETTVNIDSTGVHIHSEPSSNY
;
A
#
# COMPACT_ATOMS: atom_id res chain seq x y z
N MET A 1 -78.98 -40.35 -19.67
CA MET A 1 -77.84 -40.83 -20.49
C MET A 1 -77.83 -40.17 -21.87
N GLU A 2 -78.92 -40.22 -22.64
CA GLU A 2 -78.97 -39.70 -24.02
C GLU A 2 -78.80 -38.17 -24.16
N SER A 3 -79.35 -37.39 -23.22
CA SER A 3 -79.18 -35.92 -23.21
C SER A 3 -77.73 -35.47 -22.93
N LEU A 4 -76.98 -36.26 -22.15
CA LEU A 4 -75.56 -36.02 -21.88
C LEU A 4 -74.70 -36.37 -23.10
N ARG A 5 -75.05 -37.43 -23.82
CA ARG A 5 -74.36 -37.80 -25.07
C ARG A 5 -74.55 -36.75 -26.16
N LYS A 6 -75.78 -36.26 -26.34
CA LYS A 6 -76.10 -35.22 -27.34
C LYS A 6 -75.42 -33.87 -27.00
N LYS A 7 -75.35 -33.52 -25.71
CA LYS A 7 -74.57 -32.35 -25.25
C LYS A 7 -73.07 -32.54 -25.48
N GLY A 8 -72.54 -33.75 -25.28
CA GLY A 8 -71.16 -34.11 -25.58
C GLY A 8 -70.82 -34.01 -27.08
N GLU A 9 -71.69 -34.51 -27.96
CA GLU A 9 -71.50 -34.46 -29.41
C GLU A 9 -71.55 -33.02 -29.96
N VAL A 10 -72.47 -32.18 -29.47
CA VAL A 10 -72.55 -30.75 -29.84
C VAL A 10 -71.35 -29.96 -29.33
N PHE A 11 -70.84 -30.29 -28.14
CA PHE A 11 -69.63 -29.66 -27.61
C PHE A 11 -68.38 -30.07 -28.39
N ALA A 12 -68.27 -31.35 -28.77
CA ALA A 12 -67.18 -31.88 -29.58
C ALA A 12 -67.16 -31.27 -30.99
N SER A 13 -68.32 -31.13 -31.64
CA SER A 13 -68.43 -30.47 -32.96
C SER A 13 -68.10 -28.98 -32.88
N LYS A 14 -68.50 -28.31 -31.81
CA LYS A 14 -68.18 -26.89 -31.58
C LYS A 14 -66.68 -26.69 -31.35
N MET A 15 -66.02 -27.57 -30.62
CA MET A 15 -64.56 -27.57 -30.40
C MET A 15 -63.75 -27.89 -31.66
N THR A 16 -64.29 -28.74 -32.54
CA THR A 16 -63.63 -29.14 -33.80
C THR A 16 -63.96 -28.24 -34.98
N SER A 17 -64.89 -27.30 -34.83
CA SER A 17 -65.25 -26.32 -35.85
C SER A 17 -64.05 -25.44 -36.25
N ASP A 18 -63.95 -25.13 -37.55
CA ASP A 18 -62.86 -24.32 -38.10
C ASP A 18 -62.79 -22.92 -37.47
N GLU A 19 -63.93 -22.36 -37.06
CA GLU A 19 -64.00 -21.10 -36.32
C GLU A 19 -63.31 -21.19 -34.96
N THR A 20 -63.50 -22.29 -34.22
CA THR A 20 -62.88 -22.48 -32.91
C THR A 20 -61.40 -22.77 -33.04
N ARG A 21 -60.98 -23.54 -34.04
CA ARG A 21 -59.55 -23.73 -34.38
C ARG A 21 -58.88 -22.41 -34.80
N ALA A 22 -59.54 -21.58 -35.61
CA ALA A 22 -59.05 -20.26 -35.98
C ALA A 22 -58.95 -19.32 -34.76
N ARG A 23 -59.93 -19.37 -33.85
CA ARG A 23 -59.94 -18.59 -32.61
C ARG A 23 -58.83 -19.02 -31.64
N VAL A 24 -58.58 -20.32 -31.51
CA VAL A 24 -57.47 -20.87 -30.70
C VAL A 24 -56.13 -20.50 -31.33
N ARG A 25 -55.95 -20.68 -32.65
CA ARG A 25 -54.70 -20.31 -33.36
C ARG A 25 -54.38 -18.82 -33.23
N THR A 26 -55.38 -17.95 -33.39
CA THR A 26 -55.20 -16.50 -33.22
C THR A 26 -54.92 -16.13 -31.76
N SER A 27 -55.52 -16.81 -30.79
CA SER A 27 -55.26 -16.60 -29.36
C SER A 27 -53.86 -17.05 -28.95
N THR A 28 -53.40 -18.21 -29.43
CA THR A 28 -52.04 -18.71 -29.21
C THR A 28 -51.00 -17.84 -29.92
N GLN A 29 -51.27 -17.35 -31.14
CA GLN A 29 -50.38 -16.39 -31.81
C GLN A 29 -50.30 -15.05 -31.08
N ARG A 30 -51.41 -14.53 -30.54
CA ARG A 30 -51.41 -13.32 -29.71
C ARG A 30 -50.63 -13.51 -28.41
N ALA A 31 -50.82 -14.64 -27.72
CA ALA A 31 -50.06 -14.98 -26.51
C ALA A 31 -48.55 -15.13 -26.79
N GLY A 32 -48.20 -15.80 -27.89
CA GLY A 32 -46.80 -15.94 -28.33
C GLY A 32 -46.16 -14.60 -28.70
N ASN A 33 -46.89 -13.74 -29.41
CA ASN A 33 -46.42 -12.38 -29.74
C ASN A 33 -46.25 -11.53 -28.47
N PHE A 34 -47.18 -11.60 -27.52
CA PHE A 34 -47.09 -10.89 -26.25
C PHE A 34 -45.88 -11.33 -25.42
N ILE A 35 -45.66 -12.65 -25.27
CA ILE A 35 -44.49 -13.20 -24.58
C ILE A 35 -43.20 -12.77 -25.29
N GLY A 36 -43.18 -12.83 -26.63
CA GLY A 36 -42.05 -12.36 -27.43
C GLY A 36 -41.76 -10.87 -27.29
N ASP A 37 -42.78 -10.04 -27.10
CA ASP A 37 -42.65 -8.60 -26.91
C ASP A 37 -42.17 -8.27 -25.50
N VAL A 38 -42.67 -8.97 -24.47
CA VAL A 38 -42.20 -8.87 -23.09
C VAL A 38 -40.74 -9.29 -22.97
N LEU A 39 -40.35 -10.44 -23.55
CA LEU A 39 -38.96 -10.89 -23.56
C LEU A 39 -38.03 -9.91 -24.31
N ARG A 40 -38.48 -9.34 -25.43
CA ARG A 40 -37.72 -8.31 -26.15
C ARG A 40 -37.61 -7.01 -25.36
N ALA A 41 -38.65 -6.60 -24.65
CA ALA A 41 -38.62 -5.42 -23.78
C ALA A 41 -37.66 -5.64 -22.60
N PHE A 42 -37.73 -6.80 -21.96
CA PHE A 42 -36.84 -7.18 -20.86
C PHE A 42 -35.37 -7.27 -21.32
N GLY A 43 -35.10 -7.89 -22.48
CA GLY A 43 -33.76 -7.94 -23.06
C GLY A 43 -33.20 -6.54 -23.38
N LYS A 44 -34.04 -5.63 -23.91
CA LYS A 44 -33.65 -4.23 -24.14
C LYS A 44 -33.35 -3.49 -22.83
N PHE A 45 -34.14 -3.75 -21.78
CA PHE A 45 -33.93 -3.17 -20.46
C PHE A 45 -32.58 -3.61 -19.86
N ILE A 46 -32.29 -4.90 -19.88
CA ILE A 46 -31.00 -5.44 -19.44
C ILE A 46 -29.85 -4.84 -20.26
N ALA A 47 -29.96 -4.86 -21.59
CA ALA A 47 -28.93 -4.29 -22.46
C ALA A 47 -28.68 -2.80 -22.17
N ALA A 48 -29.72 -2.02 -21.86
CA ALA A 48 -29.58 -0.62 -21.48
C ALA A 48 -28.81 -0.44 -20.17
N ILE A 49 -29.09 -1.25 -19.15
CA ILE A 49 -28.36 -1.24 -17.86
C ILE A 49 -26.88 -1.57 -18.08
N PHE A 50 -26.59 -2.66 -18.80
CA PHE A 50 -25.21 -3.05 -19.10
C PHE A 50 -24.50 -1.99 -19.96
N GLY A 51 -25.17 -1.44 -20.97
CA GLY A 51 -24.63 -0.36 -21.79
C GLY A 51 -24.29 0.87 -20.96
N LEU A 52 -25.16 1.24 -20.02
CA LEU A 52 -24.91 2.35 -19.09
C LEU A 52 -23.74 2.07 -18.15
N ALA A 53 -23.70 0.88 -17.52
CA ALA A 53 -22.64 0.51 -16.59
C ALA A 53 -21.26 0.46 -17.27
N ILE A 54 -21.16 -0.15 -18.46
CA ILE A 54 -19.91 -0.20 -19.24
C ILE A 54 -19.47 1.21 -19.64
N THR A 55 -20.41 2.04 -20.10
CA THR A 55 -20.13 3.44 -20.50
C THR A 55 -19.63 4.25 -19.32
N ALA A 56 -20.37 4.25 -18.20
CA ALA A 56 -20.03 5.00 -17.01
C ALA A 56 -18.71 4.53 -16.39
N GLY A 57 -18.50 3.22 -16.28
CA GLY A 57 -17.24 2.65 -15.78
C GLY A 57 -16.06 2.99 -16.67
N SER A 58 -16.23 2.96 -18.00
CA SER A 58 -15.16 3.34 -18.93
C SER A 58 -14.80 4.82 -18.83
N ILE A 59 -15.80 5.70 -18.69
CA ILE A 59 -15.55 7.13 -18.45
C ILE A 59 -14.81 7.32 -17.14
N ALA A 60 -15.24 6.68 -16.05
CA ALA A 60 -14.59 6.79 -14.75
C ALA A 60 -13.11 6.38 -14.81
N VAL A 61 -12.78 5.27 -15.47
CA VAL A 61 -11.38 4.82 -15.61
C VAL A 61 -10.57 5.77 -16.49
N LEU A 62 -11.11 6.26 -17.61
CA LEU A 62 -10.39 7.21 -18.48
C LEU A 62 -10.16 8.55 -17.80
N VAL A 63 -11.13 9.05 -17.02
CA VAL A 63 -10.97 10.24 -16.18
C VAL A 63 -9.93 9.99 -15.10
N GLY A 64 -9.99 8.86 -14.41
CA GLY A 64 -8.99 8.47 -13.40
C GLY A 64 -7.58 8.38 -13.97
N LEU A 65 -7.42 7.77 -15.15
CA LEU A 65 -6.15 7.71 -15.88
C LEU A 65 -5.62 9.11 -16.22
N THR A 66 -6.51 10.00 -16.67
CA THR A 66 -6.16 11.39 -16.96
C THR A 66 -5.68 12.10 -15.69
N ILE A 67 -6.43 12.02 -14.59
CA ILE A 67 -6.05 12.60 -13.30
C ILE A 67 -4.68 12.05 -12.86
N ALA A 68 -4.46 10.74 -12.94
CA ALA A 68 -3.20 10.11 -12.56
C ALA A 68 -2.01 10.61 -13.39
N ILE A 69 -2.17 10.73 -14.72
CA ILE A 69 -1.11 11.24 -15.61
C ILE A 69 -0.79 12.69 -15.27
N PHE A 70 -1.82 13.54 -15.18
CA PHE A 70 -1.63 14.98 -14.90
C PHE A 70 -1.09 15.22 -13.49
N SER A 71 -1.43 14.40 -12.50
CA SER A 71 -0.80 14.43 -11.17
C SER A 71 0.67 14.00 -11.21
N GLY A 72 0.99 12.88 -11.88
CA GLY A 72 2.36 12.38 -11.95
C GLY A 72 3.33 13.33 -12.65
N ILE A 73 2.86 14.18 -13.58
CA ILE A 73 3.67 15.22 -14.23
C ILE A 73 3.59 16.60 -13.53
N GLY A 74 2.91 16.69 -12.38
CA GLY A 74 2.88 17.91 -11.55
C GLY A 74 1.85 18.97 -11.93
N VAL A 75 0.87 18.66 -12.78
CA VAL A 75 -0.23 19.60 -13.09
C VAL A 75 -1.28 19.61 -11.98
N PHE A 76 -1.52 18.48 -11.31
CA PHE A 76 -2.50 18.36 -10.21
C PHE A 76 -1.83 17.87 -8.92
N LYS A 77 -2.07 18.57 -7.80
CA LYS A 77 -1.43 18.28 -6.50
C LYS A 77 -2.20 17.33 -5.57
N PHE A 78 -3.38 16.85 -5.97
CA PHE A 78 -4.31 16.18 -5.04
C PHE A 78 -4.35 14.63 -5.10
N ALA A 79 -3.63 13.99 -6.03
CA ALA A 79 -3.68 12.53 -6.18
C ALA A 79 -2.33 11.85 -5.93
N VAL A 80 -1.31 12.18 -6.73
CA VAL A 80 0.07 11.70 -6.55
C VAL A 80 0.99 12.91 -6.67
N PRO A 81 1.65 13.37 -5.59
CA PRO A 81 2.55 14.50 -5.66
C PRO A 81 3.69 14.23 -6.65
N HIS A 82 4.00 15.20 -7.50
CA HIS A 82 5.06 15.05 -8.50
C HIS A 82 6.41 14.72 -7.88
N ALA A 83 6.71 15.29 -6.71
CA ALA A 83 7.92 15.01 -5.99
C ALA A 83 8.04 13.54 -5.55
N VAL A 84 6.93 12.86 -5.25
CA VAL A 84 6.93 11.41 -4.98
C VAL A 84 7.29 10.62 -6.25
N THR A 85 6.68 10.96 -7.38
CA THR A 85 7.01 10.30 -8.66
C THR A 85 8.46 10.59 -9.09
N ASN A 86 8.94 11.82 -8.90
CA ASN A 86 10.30 12.22 -9.23
C ASN A 86 11.30 11.52 -8.30
N MET A 87 10.95 11.28 -7.03
CA MET A 87 11.81 10.57 -6.11
C MET A 87 12.00 9.09 -6.51
N VAL A 88 10.96 8.45 -7.06
CA VAL A 88 11.01 7.01 -7.36
C VAL A 88 11.46 6.74 -8.81
N LEU A 89 10.87 7.48 -9.76
CA LEU A 89 11.01 7.26 -11.19
C LEU A 89 12.00 8.25 -11.81
N THR A 90 12.73 7.78 -12.83
CA THR A 90 13.43 8.69 -13.74
C THR A 90 12.46 9.28 -14.75
N ASP A 91 12.79 10.42 -15.35
CA ASP A 91 11.94 11.07 -16.37
C ASP A 91 11.64 10.11 -17.54
N SER A 92 12.63 9.30 -17.93
CA SER A 92 12.45 8.29 -18.97
C SER A 92 11.49 7.18 -18.54
N GLN A 93 11.60 6.69 -17.31
CA GLN A 93 10.67 5.69 -16.77
C GLN A 93 9.25 6.24 -16.69
N LEU A 94 9.08 7.48 -16.21
CA LEU A 94 7.78 8.14 -16.14
C LEU A 94 7.17 8.32 -17.53
N TYR A 95 7.95 8.81 -18.50
CA TYR A 95 7.52 8.97 -19.89
C TYR A 95 7.02 7.64 -20.50
N TRP A 96 7.80 6.57 -20.38
CA TRP A 96 7.42 5.27 -20.92
C TRP A 96 6.26 4.64 -20.17
N LEU A 97 6.14 4.88 -18.86
CA LEU A 97 5.00 4.41 -18.07
C LEU A 97 3.71 5.13 -18.46
N VAL A 98 3.75 6.44 -18.73
CA VAL A 98 2.60 7.21 -19.23
C VAL A 98 2.22 6.73 -20.63
N ALA A 99 3.18 6.60 -21.55
CA ALA A 99 2.93 6.13 -22.91
C ALA A 99 2.36 4.70 -22.90
N GLY A 100 2.97 3.79 -22.14
CA GLY A 100 2.50 2.42 -21.95
C GLY A 100 1.11 2.37 -21.30
N GLY A 101 0.87 3.17 -20.26
CA GLY A 101 -0.40 3.24 -19.54
C GLY A 101 -1.57 3.73 -20.40
N ILE A 102 -1.35 4.76 -21.24
CA ILE A 102 -2.35 5.23 -22.21
C ILE A 102 -2.74 4.10 -23.18
N LEU A 103 -1.77 3.33 -23.65
CA LEU A 103 -2.05 2.22 -24.57
C LEU A 103 -2.65 1.00 -23.85
N ALA A 104 -2.11 0.62 -22.70
CA ALA A 104 -2.49 -0.58 -21.94
C ALA A 104 -3.86 -0.44 -21.26
N ILE A 105 -4.19 0.76 -20.76
CA ILE A 105 -5.45 1.05 -20.05
C ILE A 105 -6.38 1.87 -20.96
N GLY A 106 -5.89 2.96 -21.56
CA GLY A 106 -6.73 3.85 -22.36
C GLY A 106 -7.40 3.14 -23.54
N ILE A 107 -6.70 2.26 -24.26
CA ILE A 107 -7.27 1.56 -25.42
C ILE A 107 -8.41 0.59 -25.04
N PRO A 108 -8.24 -0.38 -24.11
CA PRO A 108 -9.34 -1.26 -23.72
C PRO A 108 -10.57 -0.50 -23.25
N PHE A 109 -10.39 0.53 -22.42
CA PHE A 109 -11.51 1.31 -21.91
C PHE A 109 -12.14 2.22 -22.96
N THR A 110 -11.38 2.69 -23.96
CA THR A 110 -11.96 3.38 -25.14
C THR A 110 -12.80 2.41 -25.98
N LEU A 111 -12.34 1.17 -26.19
CA LEU A 111 -13.13 0.16 -26.90
C LEU A 111 -14.40 -0.22 -26.13
N LEU A 112 -14.32 -0.36 -24.80
CA LEU A 112 -15.48 -0.60 -23.95
C LEU A 112 -16.46 0.58 -24.00
N LEU A 113 -15.97 1.82 -23.94
CA LEU A 113 -16.78 3.02 -24.08
C LEU A 113 -17.53 3.03 -25.42
N LEU A 114 -16.83 2.80 -26.54
CA LEU A 114 -17.45 2.75 -27.87
C LEU A 114 -18.51 1.64 -27.97
N ASN A 115 -18.28 0.48 -27.37
CA ASN A 115 -19.28 -0.60 -27.33
C ASN A 115 -20.46 -0.27 -26.42
N GLY A 116 -20.23 0.39 -25.27
CA GLY A 116 -21.28 0.87 -24.38
C GLY A 116 -22.20 1.89 -25.08
N LEU A 117 -21.62 2.88 -25.76
CA LEU A 117 -22.37 3.85 -26.57
C LEU A 117 -23.15 3.18 -27.71
N LYS A 118 -22.55 2.16 -28.35
CA LYS A 118 -23.22 1.37 -29.39
C LYS A 118 -24.48 0.70 -28.86
N ILE A 119 -24.46 0.18 -27.64
CA ILE A 119 -25.62 -0.46 -26.99
C ILE A 119 -26.68 0.59 -26.61
N LEU A 120 -26.27 1.71 -26.02
CA LEU A 120 -27.18 2.78 -25.56
C LEU A 120 -27.89 3.50 -26.71
N PHE A 121 -27.12 3.97 -27.69
CA PHE A 121 -27.62 4.79 -28.80
C PHE A 121 -27.98 3.99 -30.05
N LYS A 122 -27.74 2.67 -30.04
CA LYS A 122 -28.04 1.76 -31.17
C LYS A 122 -27.37 2.19 -32.48
N VAL A 123 -26.19 2.82 -32.39
CA VAL A 123 -25.44 3.31 -33.56
C VAL A 123 -24.80 2.13 -34.28
N LYS A 124 -24.82 2.14 -35.62
CA LYS A 124 -24.13 1.11 -36.43
C LYS A 124 -22.65 1.47 -36.61
N LEU A 125 -21.84 1.24 -35.58
CA LEU A 125 -20.37 1.36 -35.68
C LEU A 125 -19.76 0.03 -36.11
N ASN A 126 -18.99 0.03 -37.21
CA ASN A 126 -18.16 -1.09 -37.63
C ASN A 126 -16.76 -0.95 -36.98
N LEU A 127 -16.60 -1.58 -35.81
CA LEU A 127 -15.37 -1.53 -35.03
C LEU A 127 -14.38 -2.65 -35.37
N ARG A 128 -14.61 -3.45 -36.43
CA ARG A 128 -13.80 -4.65 -36.69
C ARG A 128 -12.34 -4.31 -37.04
N MET A 129 -12.13 -3.37 -37.96
CA MET A 129 -10.78 -2.93 -38.35
C MET A 129 -10.15 -2.05 -37.26
N ILE A 130 -10.91 -1.10 -36.72
CA ILE A 130 -10.47 -0.20 -35.64
C ILE A 130 -10.05 -1.01 -34.42
N GLY A 131 -10.85 -1.98 -34.01
CA GLY A 131 -10.58 -2.87 -32.88
C GLY A 131 -9.34 -3.74 -33.10
N ALA A 132 -9.08 -4.20 -34.33
CA ALA A 132 -7.86 -4.95 -34.64
C ALA A 132 -6.60 -4.08 -34.52
N VAL A 133 -6.61 -2.87 -35.08
CA VAL A 133 -5.49 -1.92 -34.97
C VAL A 133 -5.27 -1.51 -33.50
N MET A 134 -6.34 -1.16 -32.80
CA MET A 134 -6.30 -0.84 -31.37
C MET A 134 -5.79 -2.01 -30.53
N GLY A 135 -6.20 -3.24 -30.84
CA GLY A 135 -5.68 -4.44 -30.17
C GLY A 135 -4.17 -4.63 -30.36
N GLY A 136 -3.65 -4.34 -31.57
CA GLY A 136 -2.21 -4.34 -31.82
C GLY A 136 -1.47 -3.29 -30.99
N LEU A 137 -1.99 -2.05 -30.94
CA LEU A 137 -1.42 -0.97 -30.11
C LEU A 137 -1.51 -1.26 -28.62
N TRP A 138 -2.57 -1.93 -28.17
CA TRP A 138 -2.71 -2.37 -26.80
C TRP A 138 -1.61 -3.36 -26.39
N LEU A 139 -1.29 -4.34 -27.25
CA LEU A 139 -0.17 -5.26 -27.01
C LEU A 139 1.17 -4.51 -26.90
N VAL A 140 1.40 -3.50 -27.75
CA VAL A 140 2.58 -2.64 -27.66
C VAL A 140 2.61 -1.92 -26.31
N GLY A 141 1.49 -1.38 -25.84
CA GLY A 141 1.37 -0.77 -24.52
C GLY A 141 1.75 -1.70 -23.39
N ILE A 142 1.27 -2.94 -23.42
CA ILE A 142 1.61 -3.98 -22.44
C ILE A 142 3.11 -4.27 -22.44
N VAL A 143 3.72 -4.43 -23.62
CA VAL A 143 5.17 -4.67 -23.73
C VAL A 143 5.98 -3.51 -23.15
N ILE A 144 5.59 -2.26 -23.45
CA ILE A 144 6.23 -1.07 -22.86
C ILE A 144 6.12 -1.11 -21.33
N CYS A 145 4.93 -1.32 -20.78
CA CYS A 145 4.73 -1.41 -19.33
C CYS A 145 5.58 -2.51 -18.68
N ILE A 146 5.69 -3.69 -19.31
CA ILE A 146 6.50 -4.79 -18.81
C ILE A 146 7.99 -4.41 -18.80
N ILE A 147 8.51 -3.88 -19.90
CA ILE A 147 9.93 -3.51 -20.01
C ILE A 147 10.27 -2.40 -19.01
N THR A 148 9.43 -1.35 -18.92
CA THR A 148 9.62 -0.26 -17.97
C THR A 148 9.51 -0.75 -16.53
N GLY A 149 8.53 -1.61 -16.22
CA GLY A 149 8.36 -2.21 -14.90
C GLY A 149 9.56 -3.07 -14.49
N MET A 150 10.09 -3.88 -15.41
CA MET A 150 11.33 -4.63 -15.18
C MET A 150 12.54 -3.71 -14.96
N GLY A 151 12.62 -2.60 -15.71
CA GLY A 151 13.63 -1.57 -15.52
C GLY A 151 13.58 -0.97 -14.13
N ILE A 152 12.40 -0.54 -13.67
CA ILE A 152 12.19 0.00 -12.32
C ILE A 152 12.55 -1.05 -11.26
N ALA A 153 12.07 -2.30 -11.40
CA ALA A 153 12.38 -3.37 -10.46
C ALA A 153 13.88 -3.67 -10.38
N SER A 154 14.60 -3.58 -11.51
CA SER A 154 16.03 -3.81 -11.57
C SER A 154 16.83 -2.81 -10.74
N GLU A 155 16.32 -1.58 -10.54
CA GLU A 155 16.96 -0.55 -9.72
C GLU A 155 17.03 -0.90 -8.22
N TYR A 156 16.29 -1.92 -7.77
CA TYR A 156 16.27 -2.37 -6.36
C TYR A 156 16.90 -3.76 -6.17
N LYS A 157 17.59 -4.29 -7.18
CA LYS A 157 18.04 -5.70 -7.23
C LYS A 157 19.10 -6.07 -6.19
N ARG A 158 20.04 -5.16 -5.91
CA ARG A 158 21.17 -5.38 -4.99
C ARG A 158 21.08 -4.38 -3.86
N SER A 159 21.69 -4.72 -2.74
CA SER A 159 21.83 -3.84 -1.58
C SER A 159 23.29 -3.74 -1.17
N ALA A 160 23.64 -2.61 -0.57
CA ALA A 160 24.94 -2.39 0.03
C ALA A 160 24.81 -1.56 1.29
N THR A 161 25.86 -1.63 2.10
CA THR A 161 25.96 -0.91 3.36
C THR A 161 27.33 -0.25 3.45
N VAL A 162 27.35 0.99 3.91
CA VAL A 162 28.57 1.75 4.21
C VAL A 162 28.55 2.04 5.71
N LYS A 163 29.63 1.69 6.41
CA LYS A 163 29.78 1.96 7.83
C LYS A 163 30.65 3.19 8.02
N GLU A 164 30.13 4.15 8.76
CA GLU A 164 30.86 5.31 9.25
C GLU A 164 30.99 5.19 10.77
N ILE A 165 32.22 5.11 11.25
CA ILE A 165 32.48 5.05 12.69
C ILE A 165 32.97 6.44 13.09
N SER A 166 32.11 7.14 13.82
CA SER A 166 32.46 8.39 14.45
C SER A 166 32.76 8.10 15.92
N THR A 167 34.05 8.06 16.25
CA THR A 167 34.47 8.05 17.65
C THR A 167 33.95 9.33 18.28
N LEU A 168 32.99 9.20 19.20
CA LEU A 168 32.61 10.30 20.06
C LEU A 168 33.87 10.69 20.82
N ILE A 169 34.17 11.99 20.87
CA ILE A 169 35.25 12.49 21.73
C ILE A 169 35.02 11.86 23.11
N PRO A 170 36.02 11.18 23.70
CA PRO A 170 35.83 10.41 24.93
C PRO A 170 35.11 11.28 25.95
N MET A 171 33.84 10.95 26.18
CA MET A 171 33.05 11.71 27.11
C MET A 171 33.52 11.32 28.50
N ALA A 172 34.11 12.29 29.21
CA ALA A 172 34.45 12.13 30.62
C ALA A 172 33.21 11.85 31.48
N SER A 173 32.01 12.19 30.96
CA SER A 173 30.75 12.03 31.68
C SER A 173 30.39 10.56 31.93
N GLU A 174 29.84 10.29 33.12
CA GLU A 174 29.26 9.00 33.49
C GLU A 174 27.89 8.76 32.85
N ARG A 175 27.25 9.84 32.38
CA ARG A 175 25.87 9.85 31.88
C ARG A 175 25.74 10.61 30.56
N ILE A 176 24.96 10.07 29.62
CA ILE A 176 24.59 10.77 28.37
C ILE A 176 23.07 10.96 28.29
N TYR A 177 22.62 12.13 27.89
CA TYR A 177 21.24 12.40 27.56
C TYR A 177 21.08 12.40 26.04
N ILE A 178 20.19 11.57 25.51
CA ILE A 178 20.00 11.37 24.07
C ILE A 178 18.62 11.88 23.70
N ARG A 179 18.56 12.77 22.70
CA ARG A 179 17.29 13.29 22.19
C ARG A 179 17.28 13.33 20.67
N ALA A 180 16.08 13.25 20.10
CA ALA A 180 15.91 13.45 18.67
C ALA A 180 15.81 14.94 18.32
N LEU A 181 16.39 15.34 17.19
CA LEU A 181 15.98 16.55 16.48
C LEU A 181 14.90 16.16 15.48
N GLN A 182 13.69 16.66 15.70
CA GLN A 182 12.57 16.39 14.79
C GLN A 182 12.71 17.21 13.50
N GLY A 183 12.39 16.58 12.37
CA GLY A 183 12.29 17.25 11.06
C GLY A 183 11.15 18.25 11.00
N ALA A 184 10.99 18.90 9.84
CA ALA A 184 9.88 19.80 9.60
C ALA A 184 8.60 18.94 9.56
N TYR A 185 7.85 18.98 10.66
CA TYR A 185 6.58 18.29 10.79
C TYR A 185 5.47 19.33 10.76
N ASP A 186 4.56 19.21 9.81
CA ASP A 186 3.26 19.85 9.90
C ASP A 186 2.28 18.79 10.40
N GLU A 187 1.83 18.94 11.66
CA GLU A 187 0.84 18.05 12.31
C GLU A 187 -0.48 17.95 11.52
N GLN A 188 -0.68 18.84 10.54
CA GLN A 188 -1.95 19.06 9.88
C GLN A 188 -2.20 18.21 8.62
N ASP A 189 -1.19 17.51 8.08
CA ASP A 189 -1.27 16.88 6.73
C ASP A 189 -1.10 15.33 6.71
N SER A 190 -1.63 14.66 7.73
CA SER A 190 -1.55 13.19 7.94
C SER A 190 -2.43 12.30 7.03
N HIS A 191 -2.49 12.57 5.72
CA HIS A 191 -3.39 11.82 4.82
C HIS A 191 -2.75 11.11 3.63
N ASN A 192 -1.42 10.87 3.64
CA ASN A 192 -0.75 10.13 2.57
C ASN A 192 0.04 8.90 3.10
N ASP A 193 -0.69 7.82 3.41
CA ASP A 193 -0.21 6.53 3.94
C ASP A 193 0.84 5.77 3.06
N PHE A 194 1.20 6.29 1.88
CA PHE A 194 2.04 5.55 0.92
C PHE A 194 3.56 5.71 1.17
N PHE A 195 3.97 6.76 1.88
CA PHE A 195 5.37 7.09 2.17
C PHE A 195 5.52 7.75 3.55
N ASP A 196 4.99 7.15 4.61
CA ASP A 196 5.00 7.71 5.97
C ASP A 196 6.38 8.14 6.49
N ASP A 197 7.46 7.63 5.90
CA ASP A 197 8.83 7.98 6.27
C ASP A 197 9.51 8.98 5.30
N LEU A 198 8.87 9.38 4.20
CA LEU A 198 9.43 10.36 3.25
C LEU A 198 8.61 11.66 3.27
N PHE A 199 9.21 12.72 3.82
CA PHE A 199 8.62 14.04 3.88
C PHE A 199 9.24 14.96 2.84
N LEU A 200 8.37 15.60 2.06
CA LEU A 200 8.77 16.62 1.10
C LEU A 200 8.89 17.95 1.84
N LEU A 201 10.02 18.64 1.66
CA LEU A 201 10.24 19.96 2.24
C LEU A 201 9.47 21.05 1.48
N ASP A 202 9.36 20.87 0.16
CA ASP A 202 8.61 21.70 -0.78
C ASP A 202 8.39 20.88 -2.07
N ASP A 203 7.36 21.19 -2.84
CA ASP A 203 7.06 20.57 -4.15
C ASP A 203 8.19 20.83 -5.17
N GLU A 204 8.94 21.92 -5.00
CA GLU A 204 10.08 22.32 -5.86
C GLU A 204 11.45 22.01 -5.23
N ALA A 205 11.50 21.37 -4.06
CA ALA A 205 12.78 21.09 -3.41
C ALA A 205 13.58 19.98 -4.12
N ASP A 206 14.87 20.25 -4.36
CA ASP A 206 15.84 19.26 -4.85
C ASP A 206 16.22 18.20 -3.80
N SER A 207 15.60 18.25 -2.62
CA SER A 207 15.83 17.30 -1.54
C SER A 207 14.58 17.02 -0.71
N VAL A 208 14.55 15.84 -0.11
CA VAL A 208 13.46 15.33 0.72
C VAL A 208 14.00 14.83 2.06
N GLN A 209 13.22 14.95 3.13
CA GLN A 209 13.55 14.38 4.44
C GLN A 209 13.11 12.91 4.49
N ASN A 210 14.03 12.00 4.76
CA ASN A 210 13.74 10.60 4.98
C ASN A 210 13.92 10.26 6.46
N ARG A 211 12.87 9.73 7.09
CA ARG A 211 12.77 9.39 8.52
C ARG A 211 13.13 7.95 8.85
N MET A 212 13.61 7.18 7.86
CA MET A 212 14.18 5.85 8.07
C MET A 212 15.53 5.94 8.80
N VAL A 213 15.51 6.45 10.03
CA VAL A 213 16.64 6.53 10.96
C VAL A 213 16.27 5.72 12.19
N ARG A 214 16.99 4.62 12.40
CA ARG A 214 16.82 3.74 13.55
C ARG A 214 17.97 3.89 14.52
N LEU A 215 17.71 3.80 15.80
CA LEU A 215 18.69 3.84 16.88
C LEU A 215 18.61 2.53 17.66
N ASP A 216 19.77 1.91 17.77
CA ASP A 216 20.03 0.74 18.59
C ASP A 216 21.09 1.11 19.63
N ILE A 217 21.08 0.43 20.78
CA ILE A 217 22.10 0.58 21.81
C ILE A 217 22.71 -0.78 22.09
N GLU A 218 24.01 -0.88 21.89
CA GLU A 218 24.76 -2.10 22.12
C GLU A 218 25.89 -1.85 23.13
N GLN A 219 26.30 -2.91 23.83
CA GLN A 219 27.49 -2.86 24.67
C GLN A 219 28.73 -2.54 23.82
N SER A 220 29.58 -1.64 24.34
CA SER A 220 30.88 -1.34 23.74
C SER A 220 31.89 -2.46 24.01
N GLU A 221 32.75 -2.73 23.04
CA GLU A 221 33.84 -3.71 23.16
C GLU A 221 35.03 -3.20 23.99
N ASN A 222 35.05 -1.89 24.29
CA ASN A 222 36.10 -1.22 25.06
C ASN A 222 35.48 -0.20 26.03
N ASP A 223 36.30 0.46 26.83
CA ASP A 223 35.83 1.47 27.79
C ASP A 223 35.42 2.81 27.15
N SER A 224 35.32 2.86 25.82
CA SER A 224 34.94 4.07 25.07
C SER A 224 33.49 3.98 24.61
N MET A 225 32.80 5.11 24.68
CA MET A 225 31.50 5.30 24.05
C MET A 225 31.71 5.82 22.62
N TYR A 226 31.04 5.24 21.63
CA TYR A 226 31.11 5.73 20.25
C TYR A 226 29.80 5.45 19.50
N LEU A 227 29.57 6.18 18.41
CA LEU A 227 28.41 5.99 17.55
C LEU A 227 28.86 5.33 16.25
N VAL A 228 28.16 4.30 15.83
CA VAL A 228 28.34 3.69 14.50
C VAL A 228 27.13 4.06 13.65
N ALA A 229 27.36 4.82 12.59
CA ALA A 229 26.34 5.10 11.59
C ALA A 229 26.48 4.09 10.44
N ILE A 230 25.40 3.36 10.16
CA ILE A 230 25.33 2.35 9.13
C ILE A 230 24.36 2.86 8.07
N HIS A 231 24.90 3.25 6.92
CA HIS A 231 24.13 3.73 5.78
C HIS A 231 23.79 2.56 4.86
N TYR A 232 22.52 2.34 4.57
CA TYR A 232 22.05 1.29 3.68
C TYR A 232 21.43 1.90 2.43
N SER A 233 21.57 1.23 1.29
CA SER A 233 20.75 1.50 0.11
C SER A 233 20.59 0.27 -0.79
N ARG A 234 19.70 0.37 -1.78
CA ARG A 234 19.60 -0.57 -2.90
C ARG A 234 20.03 0.06 -4.22
N GLY A 235 20.28 -0.78 -5.22
CA GLY A 235 20.70 -0.35 -6.55
C GLY A 235 20.65 -1.48 -7.57
N LYS A 236 20.77 -1.11 -8.86
CA LYS A 236 20.92 -2.07 -9.98
C LYS A 236 22.14 -2.99 -9.89
N SER A 237 23.20 -2.54 -9.23
CA SER A 237 24.40 -3.32 -8.91
C SER A 237 24.83 -3.07 -7.46
N TYR A 238 25.77 -3.86 -6.96
CA TYR A 238 26.33 -3.66 -5.62
C TYR A 238 27.10 -2.33 -5.56
N GLU A 239 27.85 -1.99 -6.61
CA GLU A 239 28.61 -0.74 -6.72
C GLU A 239 27.67 0.47 -6.68
N HIS A 240 26.59 0.45 -7.46
CA HIS A 240 25.60 1.53 -7.45
C HIS A 240 24.92 1.67 -6.09
N ALA A 241 24.56 0.56 -5.43
CA ALA A 241 24.02 0.60 -4.07
C ALA A 241 25.05 1.16 -3.06
N LYS A 242 26.33 0.83 -3.23
CA LYS A 242 27.39 1.33 -2.36
C LYS A 242 27.60 2.84 -2.54
N GLU A 243 27.58 3.32 -3.79
CA GLU A 243 27.63 4.74 -4.13
C GLU A 243 26.47 5.50 -3.46
N LEU A 244 25.24 5.05 -3.66
CA LEU A 244 24.05 5.67 -3.06
C LEU A 244 24.05 5.63 -1.53
N ALA A 245 24.60 4.57 -0.92
CA ALA A 245 24.75 4.49 0.54
C ALA A 245 25.83 5.44 1.06
N ALA A 246 26.91 5.65 0.29
CA ALA A 246 27.97 6.60 0.64
C ALA A 246 27.55 8.06 0.45
N GLU A 247 26.56 8.34 -0.40
CA GLU A 247 25.98 9.68 -0.58
C GLU A 247 25.12 10.14 0.62
N ILE A 248 24.69 9.21 1.49
CA ILE A 248 23.91 9.55 2.67
C ILE A 248 24.79 10.35 3.64
N ASN A 249 24.39 11.58 3.92
CA ASN A 249 25.03 12.44 4.90
C ASN A 249 24.15 12.54 6.16
N TYR A 250 24.57 11.87 7.23
CA TYR A 250 23.91 11.92 8.52
C TYR A 250 24.75 12.71 9.52
N SER A 251 24.34 13.95 9.80
CA SER A 251 25.03 14.84 10.73
C SER A 251 24.33 14.89 12.08
N TYR A 252 25.04 14.55 13.15
CA TYR A 252 24.56 14.64 14.54
C TYR A 252 25.45 15.59 15.35
N SER A 253 24.99 16.02 16.53
CA SER A 253 25.78 16.88 17.40
C SER A 253 25.86 16.33 18.83
N VAL A 254 27.00 16.59 19.46
CA VAL A 254 27.27 16.21 20.84
C VAL A 254 27.89 17.41 21.54
N THR A 255 27.22 17.89 22.57
CA THR A 255 27.67 19.00 23.40
C THR A 255 27.60 18.56 24.85
N ASP A 256 28.74 18.57 25.53
CA ASP A 256 28.91 18.08 26.91
C ASP A 256 28.47 16.63 27.11
N SER A 257 27.25 16.43 27.63
CA SER A 257 26.63 15.11 27.87
C SER A 257 25.31 14.97 27.13
N VAL A 258 25.04 15.83 26.15
CA VAL A 258 23.81 15.82 25.36
C VAL A 258 24.15 15.43 23.92
N MET A 259 23.57 14.32 23.47
CA MET A 259 23.61 13.87 22.08
C MET A 259 22.28 14.19 21.40
N VAL A 260 22.36 14.87 20.26
CA VAL A 260 21.21 15.25 19.45
C VAL A 260 21.29 14.50 18.13
N LEU A 261 20.33 13.61 17.91
CA LEU A 261 20.24 12.76 16.72
C LEU A 261 19.06 13.23 15.86
N PRO A 262 19.27 13.75 14.65
CA PRO A 262 18.15 13.97 13.74
C PRO A 262 17.37 12.68 13.48
N ASN A 263 16.04 12.73 13.58
CA ASN A 263 15.18 11.60 13.21
C ASN A 263 14.94 11.51 11.69
N TYR A 264 15.76 12.22 10.92
CA TYR A 264 15.70 12.29 9.47
C TYR A 264 17.10 12.48 8.89
N PHE A 265 17.23 12.23 7.59
CA PHE A 265 18.35 12.68 6.77
C PHE A 265 17.83 13.22 5.44
N HIS A 266 18.62 14.05 4.77
CA HIS A 266 18.24 14.60 3.48
C HIS A 266 18.67 13.67 2.35
N LEU A 267 17.77 13.43 1.42
CA LEU A 267 18.07 12.75 0.16
C LEU A 267 17.84 13.71 -0.99
N SER A 268 18.77 13.75 -1.95
CA SER A 268 18.55 14.47 -3.19
C SER A 268 17.55 13.74 -4.09
N THR A 269 16.69 14.50 -4.76
CA THR A 269 15.79 13.97 -5.81
C THR A 269 16.56 13.44 -7.03
N ALA A 270 17.83 13.80 -7.18
CA ALA A 270 18.73 13.26 -8.21
C ALA A 270 19.18 11.82 -7.90
N SER A 271 19.48 11.51 -6.63
CA SER A 271 19.92 10.18 -6.19
C SER A 271 18.80 9.14 -6.23
N LYS A 272 17.54 9.61 -6.25
CA LYS A 272 16.31 8.79 -6.21
C LYS A 272 16.19 7.94 -4.93
N TYR A 273 14.97 7.63 -4.54
CA TYR A 273 14.74 6.71 -3.43
C TYR A 273 14.95 5.26 -3.87
N ARG A 274 15.93 4.61 -3.26
CA ARG A 274 16.29 3.21 -3.41
C ARG A 274 16.32 2.50 -2.06
N GLY A 275 15.40 2.84 -1.16
CA GLY A 275 15.34 2.24 0.17
C GLY A 275 16.47 2.68 1.08
N GLN A 276 17.01 3.89 0.86
CA GLN A 276 18.03 4.46 1.73
C GLN A 276 17.52 4.54 3.17
N ASN A 277 18.33 4.11 4.12
CA ASN A 277 18.07 4.25 5.55
C ASN A 277 19.38 4.34 6.33
N VAL A 278 19.28 4.83 7.56
CA VAL A 278 20.38 4.97 8.51
C VAL A 278 20.06 4.14 9.74
N LYS A 279 20.93 3.18 10.09
CA LYS A 279 20.94 2.53 11.40
C LYS A 279 22.07 3.11 12.23
N LEU A 280 21.73 3.67 13.37
CA LEU A 280 22.66 4.16 14.38
C LEU A 280 22.81 3.09 15.46
N ILE A 281 24.03 2.79 15.84
CA ILE A 281 24.32 1.91 16.97
C ILE A 281 25.17 2.70 17.95
N LEU A 282 24.57 3.07 19.09
CA LEU A 282 25.31 3.66 20.19
C LEU A 282 26.00 2.55 20.97
N LYS A 283 27.33 2.55 20.93
CA LYS A 283 28.17 1.63 21.69
C LYS A 283 28.42 2.22 23.06
N LEU A 284 27.78 1.65 24.08
CA LEU A 284 27.82 2.12 25.46
C LEU A 284 28.67 1.17 26.32
N PRO A 285 29.77 1.62 26.95
CA PRO A 285 30.58 0.74 27.79
C PRO A 285 29.91 0.46 29.14
N THR A 286 30.24 -0.69 29.73
CA THR A 286 29.74 -1.11 31.05
C THR A 286 30.01 -0.04 32.11
N GLY A 287 29.03 0.21 32.98
CA GLY A 287 29.10 1.18 34.06
C GLY A 287 28.63 2.59 33.69
N LYS A 288 28.56 2.93 32.39
CA LYS A 288 27.96 4.19 31.93
C LYS A 288 26.44 4.08 31.85
N ALA A 289 25.78 5.22 31.98
CA ALA A 289 24.32 5.31 31.88
C ALA A 289 23.88 6.31 30.81
N MET A 290 22.64 6.18 30.37
CA MET A 290 21.99 7.05 29.40
C MET A 290 20.56 7.37 29.80
N ILE A 291 20.08 8.53 29.40
CA ILE A 291 18.67 8.93 29.51
C ILE A 291 18.14 9.04 28.09
N LEU A 292 17.09 8.28 27.79
CA LEU A 292 16.43 8.28 26.49
C LEU A 292 15.30 9.30 26.53
N ASP A 293 15.38 10.39 25.78
CA ASP A 293 14.29 11.36 25.71
C ASP A 293 13.08 10.79 24.96
N LYS A 294 11.87 11.26 25.30
CA LYS A 294 10.62 10.83 24.64
C LYS A 294 10.59 11.13 23.13
N SER A 295 11.37 12.11 22.67
CA SER A 295 11.51 12.42 21.25
C SER A 295 12.11 11.26 20.42
N LEU A 296 12.75 10.27 21.04
CA LEU A 296 13.33 9.11 20.35
C LEU A 296 12.33 8.02 19.97
N GLY A 297 11.04 8.15 20.32
CA GLY A 297 10.13 7.00 20.26
C GLY A 297 9.95 6.36 18.87
N GLY A 298 10.03 7.15 17.80
CA GLY A 298 10.00 6.61 16.43
C GLY A 298 11.35 6.09 15.92
N MET A 299 12.42 6.21 16.69
CA MET A 299 13.79 5.85 16.28
C MET A 299 14.27 4.55 16.92
N LEU A 300 13.90 4.25 18.17
CA LEU A 300 14.31 3.01 18.82
C LEU A 300 13.84 1.79 18.00
N ASP A 301 14.71 0.79 17.88
CA ASP A 301 14.51 -0.40 17.04
C ASP A 301 15.07 -1.64 17.72
N ASP A 302 14.21 -2.30 18.50
CA ASP A 302 14.47 -3.59 19.18
C ASP A 302 15.69 -3.52 20.11
N VAL A 303 15.71 -2.52 21.01
CA VAL A 303 16.83 -2.31 21.92
C VAL A 303 16.82 -3.36 23.03
N ASP A 304 17.80 -4.26 22.98
CA ASP A 304 17.93 -5.34 23.96
C ASP A 304 18.17 -4.81 25.39
N ASN A 305 17.40 -5.33 26.34
CA ASN A 305 17.45 -4.92 27.73
C ASN A 305 17.03 -6.06 28.67
N ILE A 306 17.52 -6.02 29.90
CA ILE A 306 17.40 -7.14 30.86
C ILE A 306 15.94 -7.45 31.21
N SER A 307 15.06 -6.43 31.20
CA SER A 307 13.66 -6.56 31.59
C SER A 307 12.72 -6.89 30.44
N ASP A 308 13.22 -7.05 29.21
CA ASP A 308 12.39 -7.22 28.00
C ASP A 308 11.35 -6.09 27.87
N THR A 309 11.77 -4.87 28.22
CA THR A 309 10.96 -3.65 28.15
C THR A 309 10.85 -3.23 26.69
N TYR A 310 9.63 -2.99 26.22
CA TYR A 310 9.41 -2.45 24.88
C TYR A 310 10.06 -1.08 24.71
N ASP A 311 10.63 -0.80 23.54
CA ASP A 311 11.28 0.46 23.19
C ASP A 311 10.49 1.71 23.63
N TRP A 312 9.18 1.73 23.41
CA TRP A 312 8.31 2.84 23.80
C TRP A 312 8.28 3.10 25.31
N ASP A 313 8.36 2.03 26.09
CA ASP A 313 8.37 2.07 27.56
C ASP A 313 9.80 2.34 28.10
N MET A 314 10.83 2.30 27.26
CA MET A 314 12.19 2.72 27.64
C MET A 314 12.37 4.25 27.67
N LEU A 315 11.50 4.98 26.98
CA LEU A 315 11.59 6.42 26.80
C LEU A 315 11.26 7.19 28.09
N GLY A 316 11.98 8.27 28.34
CA GLY A 316 11.89 9.07 29.55
C GLY A 316 12.57 8.46 30.78
N HIS A 317 13.16 7.26 30.62
CA HIS A 317 13.84 6.54 31.68
C HIS A 317 15.35 6.58 31.53
N GLU A 318 16.02 6.30 32.65
CA GLU A 318 17.45 6.13 32.71
C GLU A 318 17.82 4.65 32.64
N TRP A 319 18.78 4.32 31.78
CA TRP A 319 19.28 2.99 31.54
C TRP A 319 20.79 2.93 31.75
N LYS A 320 21.25 1.94 32.50
CA LYS A 320 22.67 1.71 32.76
C LYS A 320 23.14 0.46 32.04
N MET A 321 24.29 0.54 31.38
CA MET A 321 24.90 -0.64 30.77
C MET A 321 25.60 -1.47 31.86
N THR A 322 25.16 -2.71 32.02
CA THR A 322 25.78 -3.71 32.90
C THR A 322 26.46 -4.79 32.06
N SER A 323 27.06 -5.80 32.70
CA SER A 323 27.58 -6.97 31.99
C SER A 323 26.48 -7.86 31.41
N GLU A 324 25.24 -7.76 31.91
CA GLU A 324 24.09 -8.57 31.47
C GLU A 324 23.22 -7.84 30.43
N GLY A 325 23.47 -6.54 30.20
CA GLY A 325 22.70 -5.70 29.29
C GLY A 325 22.25 -4.39 29.92
N LEU A 326 21.27 -3.74 29.29
CA LEU A 326 20.70 -2.48 29.78
C LEU A 326 19.74 -2.73 30.95
N GLU A 327 20.03 -2.07 32.08
CA GLU A 327 19.21 -2.12 33.29
C GLU A 327 18.55 -0.76 33.55
N CYS A 328 17.23 -0.74 33.67
CA CYS A 328 16.51 0.48 34.00
C CYS A 328 16.74 0.89 35.45
N GLN A 329 17.12 2.15 35.67
CA GLN A 329 17.46 2.67 37.00
C GLN A 329 16.28 3.34 37.70
N ASN A 330 15.26 3.78 36.95
CA ASN A 330 14.13 4.55 37.46
C ASN A 330 12.79 4.14 36.84
N CYS A 331 12.71 2.96 36.24
CA CYS A 331 11.43 2.37 35.87
C CYS A 331 10.71 2.07 37.18
N SER A 332 9.63 2.80 37.45
CA SER A 332 8.71 2.37 38.50
C SER A 332 8.14 1.02 38.07
N ASP A 333 7.83 0.13 39.01
CA ASP A 333 7.10 -1.11 38.73
C ASP A 333 5.69 -0.78 38.19
N GLU A 334 5.58 -0.28 36.96
CA GLU A 334 4.31 -0.26 36.25
C GLU A 334 3.94 -1.72 36.00
N PRO A 335 2.71 -2.13 36.38
CA PRO A 335 2.36 -3.53 36.44
C PRO A 335 2.52 -4.13 35.05
N LYS A 336 3.42 -5.13 34.94
CA LYS A 336 3.57 -6.01 33.77
C LYS A 336 2.21 -6.22 33.15
N ARG A 337 1.97 -5.63 31.96
CA ARG A 337 0.69 -5.72 31.25
C ARG A 337 0.28 -7.18 31.20
N ARG A 338 -0.96 -7.44 31.62
CA ARG A 338 -1.58 -8.77 31.69
C ARG A 338 -1.22 -9.56 30.43
N THR A 339 -0.38 -10.58 30.58
CA THR A 339 -0.33 -11.65 29.59
C THR A 339 -1.76 -12.18 29.50
N PHE A 340 -2.39 -12.08 28.33
CA PHE A 340 -3.65 -12.77 28.05
C PHE A 340 -3.34 -14.28 28.05
N ARG A 341 -3.25 -14.87 29.23
CA ARG A 341 -3.22 -16.31 29.39
C ARG A 341 -4.64 -16.79 29.08
N LYS A 342 -4.87 -17.29 27.87
CA LYS A 342 -6.05 -18.11 27.60
C LYS A 342 -5.95 -19.34 28.50
N GLU A 343 -6.71 -19.38 29.57
CA GLU A 343 -6.89 -20.60 30.34
C GLU A 343 -7.62 -21.60 29.45
N THR A 344 -6.87 -22.58 28.96
CA THR A 344 -7.44 -23.72 28.24
C THR A 344 -7.63 -24.83 29.25
N THR A 345 -8.88 -25.16 29.56
CA THR A 345 -9.19 -26.32 30.39
C THR A 345 -9.37 -27.53 29.48
N VAL A 346 -8.59 -28.58 29.76
CA VAL A 346 -8.68 -29.87 29.07
C VAL A 346 -9.27 -30.88 30.04
N ASN A 347 -10.47 -31.36 29.74
CA ASN A 347 -11.10 -32.46 30.46
C ASN A 347 -11.02 -33.74 29.63
N ILE A 348 -10.59 -34.83 30.27
CA ILE A 348 -10.52 -36.16 29.64
C ILE A 348 -11.44 -37.08 30.43
N ASP A 349 -12.41 -37.67 29.73
CA ASP A 349 -13.30 -38.68 30.29
C ASP A 349 -13.38 -39.92 29.38
N SER A 350 -14.20 -40.91 29.78
CA SER A 350 -14.36 -42.17 29.04
C SER A 350 -14.98 -42.01 27.64
N THR A 351 -15.47 -40.82 27.28
CA THR A 351 -16.09 -40.51 26.00
C THR A 351 -15.23 -39.65 25.08
N GLY A 352 -14.14 -39.05 25.59
CA GLY A 352 -13.15 -38.36 24.77
C GLY A 352 -12.39 -37.23 25.48
N VAL A 353 -11.68 -36.44 24.69
CA VAL A 353 -10.98 -35.22 25.14
C VAL A 353 -11.80 -34.00 24.76
N HIS A 354 -12.17 -33.19 25.77
CA HIS A 354 -12.91 -31.95 25.60
C HIS A 354 -12.01 -30.75 25.93
N ILE A 355 -11.84 -29.85 24.97
CA ILE A 355 -11.03 -28.64 25.10
C ILE A 355 -11.97 -27.44 25.08
N HIS A 356 -11.99 -26.67 26.18
CA HIS A 356 -12.72 -25.42 26.27
C HIS A 356 -11.75 -24.24 26.41
N SER A 357 -11.95 -23.21 25.58
CA SER A 357 -11.24 -21.94 25.66
C SER A 357 -12.26 -20.81 25.78
N GLU A 358 -12.32 -20.14 26.93
CA GLU A 358 -13.09 -18.92 27.09
C GLU A 358 -12.18 -17.68 27.01
N PRO A 359 -12.62 -16.61 26.33
CA PRO A 359 -11.95 -15.32 26.44
C PRO A 359 -12.25 -14.70 27.80
N SER A 360 -11.22 -14.43 28.61
CA SER A 360 -11.40 -13.73 29.89
C SER A 360 -11.84 -12.29 29.64
N SER A 361 -13.12 -11.98 29.84
CA SER A 361 -13.62 -10.60 29.89
C SER A 361 -13.43 -10.06 31.30
N ASN A 362 -12.45 -9.19 31.51
CA ASN A 362 -12.42 -8.30 32.67
C ASN A 362 -12.11 -6.90 32.16
N TYR A 363 -13.15 -6.06 32.13
CA TYR A 363 -13.10 -4.62 31.90
C TYR A 363 -12.13 -3.91 32.84
#